data_AF-A0A165SWI0-F1
#
_entry.id   AF-A0A165SWI0-F1
#
_cell.length_a   1.000
_cell.length_b   1.000
_cell.length_c   1.000
_cell.angle_alpha   90.00
_cell.angle_beta   90.00
_cell.angle_gamma   90.00
#
_symmetry.space_group_name_H-M   'P 1'
#
loop_
_entity.id
_entity.type
_entity.pdbx_description
1 polymer ?
#
loop_
_entity_poly.entity_id
_entity_poly.type
_entity_poly.pdbx_seq_one_letter_code
_entity_poly.pdbx_strand_id
1 'polypeptide(L)' 'MYRIRAGNIQVCNDYFCRTERRYLAERRTSFFRLFSFWSPVTDALWRRDEGEARRDAQHDADLRKPIATPEIFEVE' A
#
# COMPACT_ATOMS: atom_id res chain seq x y z
N MET A 1 -5.01 -9.95 -2.60
CA MET A 1 -3.89 -10.14 -3.55
C MET A 1 -3.15 -8.82 -3.69
N TYR A 2 -1.82 -8.86 -3.62
CA TYR A 2 -0.96 -7.67 -3.65
C TYR A 2 0.00 -7.75 -4.83
N ARG A 3 0.47 -6.59 -5.29
CA ARG A 3 1.59 -6.47 -6.23
C ARG A 3 2.44 -5.25 -5.89
N ILE A 4 3.68 -5.25 -6.31
CA ILE A 4 4.54 -4.08 -6.27
C ILE A 4 4.64 -3.50 -7.68
N ARG A 5 4.32 -2.22 -7.80
CA ARG A 5 4.43 -1.48 -9.05
C ARG A 5 5.67 -0.62 -9.01
N ALA A 6 6.56 -0.79 -9.99
CA ALA A 6 7.64 0.16 -10.23
C ALA A 6 7.13 1.32 -11.10
N GLY A 7 7.59 2.54 -10.82
CA GLY A 7 7.26 3.74 -11.58
C GLY A 7 8.39 4.75 -11.52
N ASN A 8 8.48 5.60 -12.53
CA ASN A 8 9.39 6.75 -12.53
C ASN A 8 8.62 7.94 -11.97
N ILE A 9 9.02 8.42 -10.80
CA ILE A 9 8.33 9.47 -10.05
C ILE A 9 9.25 10.67 -9.94
N GLN A 10 8.70 11.85 -10.23
CA GLN A 10 9.41 13.10 -10.00
C GLN A 10 9.40 13.41 -8.50
N VAL A 11 10.59 13.53 -7.94
CA VAL A 11 10.81 13.85 -6.54
C VAL A 11 11.50 15.20 -6.52
N CYS A 12 10.87 16.16 -5.85
CA CYS A 12 11.40 17.52 -5.71
C CYS A 12 11.88 17.74 -4.27
N ASN A 13 12.97 18.48 -4.13
CA ASN A 13 13.33 19.18 -2.90
C ASN A 13 13.30 20.70 -3.19
N ASP A 14 13.71 21.53 -2.22
CA ASP A 14 13.68 22.99 -2.35
C ASP A 14 14.62 23.55 -3.44
N TYR A 15 15.52 22.72 -3.99
CA TYR A 15 16.56 23.15 -4.93
C TYR A 15 16.40 22.57 -6.33
N PHE A 16 15.90 21.34 -6.46
CA PHE A 16 15.73 20.66 -7.76
C PHE A 16 14.69 19.53 -7.71
N CYS A 17 14.15 19.21 -8.88
CA CYS A 17 13.34 18.03 -9.12
C CYS A 17 14.11 17.00 -9.94
N ARG A 18 14.05 15.73 -9.53
CA ARG A 18 14.61 14.62 -10.32
C ARG A 18 13.63 13.47 -10.44
N THR A 19 13.61 12.84 -11.59
CA THR A 19 12.83 11.63 -11.81
C THR A 19 13.63 10.43 -11.31
N GLU A 20 13.07 9.71 -10.34
CA GLU A 20 13.67 8.50 -9.78
C GLU A 20 12.74 7.30 -9.99
N ARG A 21 13.35 6.11 -10.12
CA ARG A 21 12.59 4.87 -10.05
C ARG A 21 12.18 4.60 -8.60
N ARG A 22 10.88 4.43 -8.37
CA ARG A 22 10.27 4.14 -7.07
C ARG A 22 9.26 3.01 -7.15
N TYR A 23 8.89 2.49 -5.99
CA TYR A 23 8.03 1.32 -5.85
C TYR A 23 6.80 1.67 -5.02
N LEU A 24 5.63 1.19 -5.45
CA LEU A 24 4.36 1.37 -4.76
C LEU A 24 3.70 0.01 -4.54
N ALA A 25 3.26 -0.25 -3.32
CA ALA A 25 2.42 -1.40 -3.03
C ALA A 25 0.98 -1.14 -3.45
N GLU A 26 0.43 -2.06 -4.23
CA GLU A 26 -0.96 -2.03 -4.68
C GLU A 26 -1.68 -3.32 -4.27
N ARG A 27 -2.93 -3.19 -3.86
CA ARG A 27 -3.88 -4.28 -3.60
C ARG A 27 -4.88 -4.38 -4.75
N ARG A 28 -5.24 -5.61 -5.09
CA ARG A 28 -6.40 -5.88 -5.95
C ARG A 28 -7.68 -5.63 -5.17
N THR A 29 -8.43 -4.62 -5.57
CA THR A 29 -9.74 -4.26 -5.00
C THR A 29 -10.82 -4.54 -6.04
N SER A 30 -12.00 -4.98 -5.60
CA SER A 30 -13.14 -5.25 -6.47
C SER A 30 -14.29 -4.32 -6.13
N PHE A 31 -14.79 -3.59 -7.12
CA PHE A 31 -16.01 -2.79 -7.00
C PHE A 31 -17.20 -3.62 -7.47
N PHE A 32 -18.18 -3.83 -6.59
CA PHE A 32 -19.39 -4.63 -6.82
C PHE A 32 -19.16 -6.00 -7.47
N ARG A 33 -18.01 -6.65 -7.20
CA ARG A 33 -17.58 -7.93 -7.81
C ARG A 33 -17.49 -7.95 -9.35
N LEU A 34 -17.78 -6.85 -10.04
CA LEU A 34 -17.79 -6.73 -11.49
C LEU A 34 -16.46 -6.21 -12.04
N PHE A 35 -15.81 -5.30 -11.31
CA PHE A 35 -14.56 -4.67 -11.75
C PHE A 35 -13.46 -4.88 -10.73
N SER A 36 -12.40 -5.60 -11.12
CA SER A 36 -11.15 -5.65 -10.36
C SER A 36 -10.19 -4.59 -10.85
N PHE A 37 -9.66 -3.78 -9.95
CA PHE A 37 -8.56 -2.85 -10.25
C PHE A 37 -7.51 -2.90 -9.15
N TRP A 38 -6.34 -2.37 -9.47
CA TRP A 38 -5.24 -2.25 -8.52
C TRP A 38 -5.30 -0.86 -7.90
N SER A 39 -5.44 -0.83 -6.58
CA SER A 39 -5.45 0.39 -5.76
C SER A 39 -4.21 0.40 -4.89
N PRO A 40 -3.59 1.55 -4.60
CA PRO A 40 -2.57 1.64 -3.55
C PRO A 40 -3.08 1.04 -2.23
N VAL A 41 -2.19 0.43 -1.45
CA VAL A 41 -2.51 -0.01 -0.07
C VAL A 41 -2.75 1.21 0.83
N THR A 42 -3.38 1.00 2.00
CA THR A 42 -3.62 2.12 2.94
C THR A 42 -2.28 2.77 3.30
N ASP A 43 -2.21 4.11 3.23
CA ASP A 43 -1.01 4.91 3.49
C ASP A 43 0.22 4.59 2.60
N ALA A 44 0.01 3.96 1.45
CA ALA A 44 1.08 3.63 0.52
C ALA A 44 1.73 4.90 -0.06
N LEU A 45 3.03 5.05 0.15
CA LEU A 45 3.85 6.06 -0.52
C LEU A 45 4.76 5.41 -1.56
N TRP A 46 5.24 6.21 -2.51
CA TRP A 46 6.30 5.79 -3.43
C TRP A 46 7.63 5.62 -2.67
N ARG A 47 7.95 4.37 -2.36
CA ARG A 47 9.16 3.95 -1.66
C ARG A 47 10.36 3.93 -2.60
N ARG A 48 11.55 4.18 -2.05
CA ARG A 48 12.79 4.10 -2.82
C ARG A 48 13.20 2.65 -3.05
N ASP A 49 12.92 1.78 -2.08
CA ASP A 49 13.28 0.38 -2.10
C ASP A 49 12.06 -0.53 -2.33
N GLU A 50 12.26 -1.63 -3.05
CA GLU A 50 11.17 -2.60 -3.28
C GLU A 50 10.78 -3.34 -1.99
N GLY A 51 11.75 -3.62 -1.12
CA GLY A 51 11.53 -4.26 0.19
C GLY A 51 10.70 -3.39 1.13
N GLU A 52 10.86 -2.07 1.10
CA GLU A 52 9.97 -1.14 1.81
C GLU A 52 8.52 -1.27 1.31
N ALA A 53 8.30 -1.25 0.00
CA ALA A 53 6.96 -1.42 -0.56
C ALA A 53 6.37 -2.80 -0.21
N ARG A 54 7.19 -3.86 -0.17
CA ARG A 54 6.75 -5.18 0.29
C ARG A 54 6.32 -5.17 1.76
N ARG A 55 7.01 -4.42 2.63
CA ARG A 55 6.60 -4.25 4.04
C ARG A 55 5.27 -3.51 4.16
N ASP A 56 5.02 -2.49 3.34
CA ASP A 56 3.72 -1.80 3.31
C ASP A 56 2.59 -2.78 2.92
N ALA A 57 2.81 -3.62 1.90
CA ALA A 57 1.85 -4.64 1.50
C ALA A 57 1.60 -5.69 2.59
N GLN A 58 2.65 -6.12 3.29
CA GLN A 58 2.56 -7.06 4.41
C GLN A 58 1.75 -6.44 5.57
N HIS A 59 2.02 -5.19 5.91
CA HIS A 59 1.32 -4.47 6.96
C HIS A 59 -0.19 -4.31 6.65
N ASP A 60 -0.55 -3.89 5.43
CA ASP A 60 -1.98 -3.82 5.02
C ASP A 60 -2.64 -5.21 5.04
N ALA A 61 -1.91 -6.26 4.68
CA ALA A 61 -2.43 -7.63 4.76
C ALA A 61 -2.70 -8.04 6.21
N ASP A 62 -1.79 -7.71 7.13
CA ASP A 62 -1.91 -8.02 8.56
C ASP A 62 -3.07 -7.27 9.21
N LEU A 63 -3.25 -5.97 8.91
CA LEU A 63 -4.38 -5.17 9.39
C LEU A 63 -5.75 -5.68 8.93
N ARG A 64 -5.79 -6.42 7.82
CA ARG A 64 -7.03 -6.96 7.23
C ARG A 64 -7.29 -8.40 7.62
N LYS A 65 -6.39 -9.04 8.35
CA LYS A 65 -6.64 -10.37 8.87
C LYS A 65 -7.86 -10.29 9.79
N PRO A 66 -8.81 -11.22 9.68
CA PRO A 66 -9.91 -11.29 10.61
C PRO A 66 -9.33 -11.46 12.02
N ILE A 67 -9.79 -10.64 12.95
CA ILE A 67 -9.41 -10.78 14.35
C ILE A 67 -9.99 -12.11 14.83
N ALA A 68 -9.12 -12.99 15.35
CA ALA A 68 -9.50 -14.35 15.74
C ALA A 68 -10.57 -14.37 16.86
N THR A 69 -10.67 -13.29 17.64
CA THR A 69 -11.65 -13.10 18.68
C THR A 69 -11.95 -11.60 18.76
N PRO A 70 -13.19 -11.13 18.56
CA PRO A 70 -13.52 -9.75 18.87
C PRO A 70 -13.35 -9.58 20.39
N GLU A 71 -12.29 -8.91 20.81
CA GLU A 71 -12.23 -8.37 22.17
C GLU A 71 -13.39 -7.37 22.26
N ILE A 72 -14.46 -7.77 22.96
CA ILE A 72 -15.55 -6.88 23.30
C ILE A 72 -14.95 -5.93 24.33
N PHE A 73 -14.55 -4.74 23.88
CA PHE A 73 -14.19 -3.67 24.80
C PHE A 73 -15.49 -3.21 25.47
N GLU A 74 -15.73 -3.66 26.70
CA GLU A 74 -16.71 -3.03 27.58
C GLU A 74 -16.19 -1.62 27.90
N VAL A 75 -16.91 -0.62 27.42
CA VAL A 75 -16.64 0.77 27.74
C VAL A 75 -17.33 1.05 29.07
N GLU A 76 -16.56 1.16 30.15
CA GLU A 76 -17.02 1.71 31.44
C GLU A 76 -17.25 3.23 31.34
#